data_AF-Q1JMA4-F1
#
_entry.id   AF-Q1JMA4-F1
#
_cell.length_a   1.000
_cell.length_b   1.000
_cell.length_c   1.000
_cell.angle_alpha   90.00
_cell.angle_beta   90.00
_cell.angle_gamma   90.00
#
_symmetry.space_group_name_H-M   'P 1'
#
loop_
_entity.id
_entity.type
_entity.pdbx_description
1 polymer ?
#
loop_
_entity_poly.entity_id
_entity_poly.type
_entity_poly.pdbx_seq_one_letter_code
_entity_poly.pdbx_strand_id
1 'polypeptide(L)' 'MSRKRNSPNNSMMESFFGILKSEMFYGYENNYKSLEDLEQAITNDIDYYNDKHIKVKLKGFSSVQYRTKSFT' A
#
# COMPACT_ATOMS: atom_id res chain seq x y z
N MET A 1 -0.66 28.48 18.39
CA MET A 1 -0.45 27.02 18.29
C MET A 1 -0.63 26.61 16.83
N SER A 2 0.42 26.09 16.19
CA SER A 2 0.34 25.59 14.81
C SER A 2 -0.62 24.39 14.77
N ARG A 3 -1.56 24.35 13.82
CA ARG A 3 -2.46 23.20 13.65
C ARG A 3 -1.58 21.96 13.46
N LYS A 4 -1.75 20.94 14.32
CA LYS A 4 -1.11 19.64 14.17
C LYS A 4 -1.27 19.22 12.72
N ARG A 5 -0.16 19.07 12.00
CA ARG A 5 -0.11 18.92 10.55
C ARG A 5 -0.55 17.51 10.14
N ASN A 6 -1.78 17.12 10.46
CA ASN A 6 -2.43 15.97 9.86
C ASN A 6 -2.91 16.39 8.47
N SER A 7 -1.98 16.45 7.53
CA SER A 7 -2.38 16.48 6.12
C SER A 7 -3.16 15.17 5.85
N PRO A 8 -4.31 15.21 5.17
CA PRO A 8 -5.06 14.01 4.79
C PRO A 8 -4.16 12.96 4.12
N ASN A 9 -3.17 13.41 3.35
CA ASN A 9 -2.19 12.57 2.68
C ASN A 9 -1.27 11.82 3.66
N ASN A 10 -0.89 12.43 4.79
CA ASN A 10 -0.08 11.77 5.80
C ASN A 10 -0.83 10.57 6.39
N SER A 11 -2.12 10.77 6.72
CA SER A 11 -2.95 9.69 7.28
C SER A 11 -3.16 8.52 6.31
N MET A 12 -3.29 8.80 5.01
CA MET A 12 -3.43 7.76 3.99
C MET A 12 -2.13 6.97 3.82
N MET A 13 -0.97 7.64 3.82
CA MET A 13 0.32 6.98 3.75
C MET A 13 0.62 6.16 5.02
N GLU A 14 0.32 6.69 6.21
CA GLU A 14 0.44 5.93 7.47
C GLU A 14 -0.43 4.67 7.46
N SER A 15 -1.66 4.77 6.96
CA SER A 15 -2.54 3.60 6.81
C SER A 15 -1.96 2.57 5.84
N PHE A 16 -1.43 3.02 4.70
CA PHE A 16 -0.79 2.14 3.73
C PHE A 16 0.43 1.42 4.32
N PHE A 17 1.33 2.14 5.00
CA PHE A 17 2.49 1.52 5.65
C PHE A 17 2.10 0.57 6.78
N GLY A 18 1.01 0.84 7.49
CA GLY A 18 0.47 -0.08 8.49
C GLY A 18 0.01 -1.41 7.89
N ILE A 19 -0.66 -1.35 6.74
CA ILE A 19 -1.11 -2.53 5.99
C ILE A 19 0.10 -3.30 5.44
N LEU A 20 1.00 -2.62 4.72
CA LEU A 20 2.19 -3.23 4.11
C LEU A 20 3.05 -3.94 5.16
N LYS A 21 3.28 -3.31 6.32
CA LYS A 21 4.03 -3.98 7.40
C LYS A 21 3.30 -5.18 7.98
N SER A 22 1.97 -5.14 8.08
CA SER A 22 1.17 -6.23 8.65
C SER A 22 1.04 -7.43 7.70
N GLU A 23 0.92 -7.18 6.39
CA GLU A 23 0.77 -8.25 5.41
C GLU A 23 2.12 -8.86 5.02
N MET A 24 3.16 -8.03 4.86
CA MET A 24 4.43 -8.46 4.26
C MET A 24 5.56 -8.63 5.29
N PHE A 25 5.60 -7.82 6.35
CA PHE A 25 6.79 -7.74 7.22
C PHE A 25 6.64 -8.49 8.55
N TYR A 26 5.60 -8.19 9.33
CA TYR A 26 5.41 -8.77 10.66
C TYR A 26 5.18 -10.28 10.57
N GLY A 27 6.00 -11.06 11.28
CA GLY A 27 5.97 -12.53 11.25
C GLY A 27 6.81 -13.18 10.15
N TYR A 28 7.29 -12.39 9.18
CA TYR A 28 8.13 -12.86 8.06
C TYR A 28 9.54 -12.23 8.08
N GLU A 29 9.92 -11.56 9.16
CA GLU A 29 11.20 -10.84 9.29
C GLU A 29 12.41 -11.72 8.98
N ASN A 30 12.37 -13.00 9.35
CA ASN A 30 13.45 -13.97 9.09
C ASN A 30 13.48 -14.52 7.66
N ASN A 31 12.48 -14.20 6.83
CA ASN A 31 12.44 -14.65 5.44
C ASN A 31 13.34 -13.79 4.53
N TYR A 32 13.62 -12.55 4.95
CA TYR A 32 14.43 -11.60 4.19
C TYR A 32 15.90 -11.76 4.55
N LYS A 33 16.67 -12.38 3.65
CA LYS A 33 18.09 -12.70 3.90
C LYS A 33 19.02 -11.50 3.66
N SER A 34 18.56 -10.53 2.88
CA SER A 34 19.30 -9.32 2.49
C SER A 34 18.35 -8.14 2.36
N LEU A 35 18.89 -6.91 2.41
CA LEU A 35 18.12 -5.71 2.10
C LEU A 35 17.57 -5.71 0.67
N GLU A 36 18.30 -6.28 -0.29
CA GLU A 36 17.87 -6.40 -1.68
C GLU A 36 16.63 -7.30 -1.81
N ASP A 37 16.57 -8.38 -1.02
CA ASP A 37 15.42 -9.30 -1.00
C ASP A 37 14.18 -8.63 -0.39
N LEU A 38 14.39 -7.84 0.67
CA LEU A 38 13.34 -7.00 1.26
C LEU A 38 12.85 -5.93 0.28
N GLU A 39 13.75 -5.25 -0.43
CA GLU A 39 13.39 -4.23 -1.43
C GLU A 39 12.55 -4.86 -2.55
N GLN A 40 12.98 -6.01 -3.08
CA GLN A 40 12.25 -6.72 -4.12
C GLN A 40 10.86 -7.18 -3.64
N ALA A 41 10.75 -7.66 -2.39
CA ALA A 41 9.48 -8.02 -1.79
C ALA A 41 8.55 -6.81 -1.67
N ILE A 42 9.06 -5.66 -1.21
CA ILE A 42 8.29 -4.41 -1.10
C ILE A 42 7.78 -3.96 -2.47
N THR A 43 8.63 -3.99 -3.51
CA THR A 43 8.22 -3.62 -4.87
C THR A 43 7.11 -4.52 -5.39
N ASN A 44 7.24 -5.83 -5.21
CA ASN A 44 6.23 -6.80 -5.63
C ASN A 44 4.90 -6.62 -4.88
N ASP A 45 4.96 -6.33 -3.58
CA ASP A 45 3.78 -6.11 -2.75
C ASP A 45 3.05 -4.80 -3.12
N ILE A 46 3.80 -3.74 -3.46
CA ILE A 46 3.26 -2.48 -4.00
C ILE A 46 2.58 -2.72 -5.35
N ASP A 47 3.20 -3.47 -6.25
CA ASP A 47 2.63 -3.79 -7.56
C ASP A 47 1.35 -4.63 -7.41
N TYR A 48 1.37 -5.62 -6.52
CA TYR A 48 0.19 -6.41 -6.17
C TYR A 48 -0.93 -5.54 -5.59
N TYR A 49 -0.61 -4.63 -4.67
CA TYR A 49 -1.58 -3.72 -4.05
C TYR A 49 -2.20 -2.75 -5.07
N ASN A 50 -1.42 -2.27 -6.04
CA ASN A 50 -1.91 -1.35 -7.07
C ASN A 50 -2.75 -2.04 -8.14
N ASP A 51 -2.32 -3.21 -8.62
CA ASP A 51 -2.89 -3.88 -9.79
C ASP A 51 -3.97 -4.91 -9.42
N LYS A 52 -3.78 -5.67 -8.33
CA LYS A 52 -4.56 -6.88 -8.02
C LYS A 52 -5.43 -6.77 -6.77
N HIS A 53 -5.17 -5.82 -5.88
CA HIS A 53 -5.98 -5.65 -4.68
C HIS A 53 -7.35 -5.01 -5.01
N ILE A 54 -8.32 -5.88 -5.30
CA ILE A 54 -9.72 -5.53 -5.54
C ILE A 54 -10.34 -5.02 -4.23
N LYS A 55 -10.58 -3.72 -4.11
CA LYS A 55 -11.31 -3.17 -2.96
C LYS A 55 -12.81 -3.35 -3.19
N VAL A 56 -13.50 -4.04 -2.28
CA VAL A 56 -14.97 -4.16 -2.28
C VAL A 56 -15.65 -2.77 -2.26
N LYS A 57 -15.06 -1.80 -1.55
CA LYS A 57 -15.48 -0.38 -1.57
C LYS A 57 -15.36 0.31 -2.94
N LEU A 58 -14.55 -0.23 -3.85
CA LEU A 58 -14.40 0.26 -5.23
C LEU A 58 -15.26 -0.55 -6.21
N LYS A 59 -16.36 -1.18 -5.78
CA LYS A 59 -17.25 -1.97 -6.65
C LYS A 59 -16.54 -3.10 -7.43
N GLY A 60 -15.47 -3.67 -6.87
CA GLY A 60 -14.74 -4.76 -7.52
C GLY A 60 -13.61 -4.32 -8.47
N PHE A 61 -13.25 -3.04 -8.49
CA PHE A 61 -12.12 -2.53 -9.29
C PHE A 61 -10.81 -2.50 -8.49
N SER A 62 -9.68 -2.68 -9.19
CA SER A 62 -8.37 -2.36 -8.65
C SER A 62 -8.15 -0.83 -8.57
N SER A 63 -7.17 -0.40 -7.78
CA SER A 63 -6.91 1.02 -7.51
C SER A 63 -6.61 1.81 -8.80
N VAL A 64 -5.88 1.20 -9.74
CA VAL A 64 -5.55 1.79 -11.05
C VAL A 64 -6.78 1.85 -11.97
N GLN A 65 -7.60 0.79 -12.00
CA GLN A 65 -8.84 0.76 -12.78
C GLN A 65 -9.86 1.80 -12.31
N TYR A 66 -9.93 2.05 -11.00
CA TYR A 66 -10.81 3.09 -10.47
C TYR A 66 -10.32 4.50 -10.85
N ARG A 67 -9.00 4.76 -10.82
CA ARG A 67 -8.42 6.07 -11.20
C ARG A 67 -8.60 6.40 -12.68
N THR A 68 -8.53 5.40 -13.54
CA THR A 68 -8.67 5.57 -15.00
C THR A 68 -10.13 5.73 -15.44
N LYS A 69 -11.10 5.31 -14.61
CA LYS A 69 -12.53 5.47 -14.89
C LYS A 69 -13.06 6.91 -14.74
N SER A 70 -12.37 7.80 -14.03
CA SER A 70 -12.84 9.18 -13.83
C SER A 70 -12.72 10.08 -15.07
N PHE A 71 -12.25 9.55 -16.20
CA PHE A 71 -12.09 10.27 -17.47
C PHE A 71 -13.12 9.85 -18.55
N THR A 72 -14.19 9.14 -18.19
CA THR A 72 -15.33 8.83 -19.08
C THR A 72 -16.62 9.24 -18.41
#